data_AF-A0A662YKP7-F1
#
_entry.id   AF-A0A662YKP7-F1
#
_cell.length_a   1.000
_cell.length_b   1.000
_cell.length_c   1.000
_cell.angle_alpha   90.00
_cell.angle_beta   90.00
_cell.angle_gamma   90.00
#
_symmetry.space_group_name_H-M   'P 1'
#
loop_
_entity.id
_entity.type
_entity.pdbx_description
1 polymer ?
#
loop_
_entity_poly.entity_id
_entity_poly.type
_entity_poly.pdbx_seq_one_letter_code
_entity_poly.pdbx_strand_id
1 'polypeptide(L)'
;MVLSHRFSNAAILDAISSLRSEINSAVVAFQSRADSLTKRWSDLDQRASQWSDATVALESEVWKLSAEERAAFDDVKRMLHERPDVKYGLLFPAQFQLSHNGLERFFTTLEDAVSYIKLHIISKTPVTTA
;
A
#
# COMPACT_ATOMS: atom_id res chain seq x y z
N MET A 1 -9.67 78.87 -17.63
CA MET A 1 -9.94 77.86 -16.59
C MET A 1 -10.72 76.63 -17.11
N VAL A 2 -11.73 76.80 -17.99
CA VAL A 2 -12.60 75.71 -18.49
C VAL A 2 -11.88 74.66 -19.36
N LEU A 3 -10.94 75.07 -20.22
CA LEU A 3 -10.19 74.14 -21.09
C LEU A 3 -9.29 73.17 -20.31
N SER A 4 -8.59 73.66 -19.27
CA SER A 4 -7.72 72.83 -18.42
C SER A 4 -8.49 71.72 -17.69
N HIS A 5 -9.70 72.00 -17.20
CA HIS A 5 -10.55 70.99 -16.57
C HIS A 5 -11.02 69.91 -17.57
N ARG A 6 -11.28 70.28 -18.83
CA ARG A 6 -11.66 69.32 -19.87
C ARG A 6 -10.52 68.36 -20.24
N PHE A 7 -9.27 68.85 -20.28
CA PHE A 7 -8.10 68.00 -20.49
C PHE A 7 -7.88 67.01 -19.34
N SER A 8 -8.06 67.44 -18.08
CA SER A 8 -7.99 66.53 -16.92
C SER A 8 -9.06 65.44 -16.94
N ASN A 9 -10.30 65.78 -17.31
CA ASN A 9 -11.37 64.79 -17.39
C ASN A 9 -11.12 63.74 -18.48
N ALA A 10 -10.54 64.13 -19.63
CA ALA A 10 -10.17 63.18 -20.68
C ALA A 10 -9.09 62.19 -20.21
N ALA A 11 -8.05 62.67 -19.55
CA ALA A 11 -6.99 61.81 -18.99
C ALA A 11 -7.52 60.83 -17.93
N ILE A 12 -8.50 61.25 -17.11
CA ILE A 12 -9.16 60.39 -16.12
C ILE A 12 -9.96 59.28 -16.82
N LEU A 13 -10.69 59.59 -17.88
CA LEU A 13 -11.45 58.60 -18.64
C LEU A 13 -10.54 57.55 -19.29
N ASP A 14 -9.41 57.98 -19.86
CA ASP A 14 -8.42 57.06 -20.43
C ASP A 14 -7.83 56.14 -19.36
N ALA A 15 -7.45 56.67 -18.20
CA ALA A 15 -6.96 55.87 -17.07
C ALA A 15 -8.01 54.85 -16.58
N ILE A 16 -9.29 55.25 -16.48
CA ILE A 16 -10.39 54.35 -16.11
C ILE A 16 -10.55 53.23 -17.14
N SER A 17 -10.46 53.54 -18.43
CA SER A 17 -10.59 52.54 -19.49
C SER A 17 -9.43 51.53 -19.47
N SER A 18 -8.21 52.01 -19.22
CA SER A 18 -7.01 51.18 -19.08
C SER A 18 -7.12 50.25 -17.88
N LEU A 19 -7.47 50.78 -16.70
CA LEU A 19 -7.69 49.99 -15.49
C LEU A 19 -8.78 48.94 -15.69
N ARG A 20 -9.86 49.29 -16.39
CA ARG A 20 -10.94 48.33 -16.70
C ARG A 20 -10.43 47.19 -17.56
N SER A 21 -9.61 47.48 -18.57
CA SER A 21 -8.99 46.46 -19.40
C SER A 21 -8.07 45.55 -18.58
N GLU A 22 -7.23 46.12 -17.73
CA GLU A 22 -6.31 45.37 -16.87
C GLU A 22 -7.06 44.46 -15.89
N ILE A 23 -8.09 44.99 -15.22
CA ILE A 23 -8.94 44.21 -14.30
C ILE A 23 -9.62 43.05 -15.05
N ASN A 24 -10.17 43.31 -16.24
CA ASN A 24 -10.82 42.26 -17.02
C ASN A 24 -9.81 41.15 -17.40
N SER A 25 -8.60 41.52 -17.83
CA SER A 25 -7.55 40.55 -18.12
C SER A 25 -7.15 39.74 -16.88
N ALA A 26 -7.03 40.38 -15.72
CA ALA A 26 -6.72 39.71 -14.46
C ALA A 26 -7.84 38.75 -14.03
N VAL A 27 -9.11 39.16 -14.14
CA VAL A 27 -10.28 38.32 -13.83
C VAL A 27 -10.29 37.06 -14.68
N VAL A 28 -10.04 37.18 -15.99
CA VAL A 28 -9.96 36.03 -16.90
C VAL A 28 -8.82 35.10 -16.51
N ALA A 29 -7.65 35.63 -16.16
CA ALA A 29 -6.52 34.82 -15.71
C ALA A 29 -6.82 34.07 -14.40
N PHE A 30 -7.51 34.72 -13.45
CA PHE A 30 -7.94 34.07 -12.21
C PHE A 30 -8.96 32.97 -12.46
N GLN A 31 -9.94 33.19 -13.33
CA GLN A 31 -10.93 32.17 -13.71
C GLN A 31 -10.25 30.96 -14.35
N SER A 32 -9.32 31.18 -15.29
CA SER A 32 -8.54 30.10 -15.91
C SER A 32 -7.77 29.27 -14.87
N ARG A 33 -7.16 29.93 -13.87
CA ARG A 33 -6.47 29.24 -12.79
C ARG A 33 -7.44 28.50 -11.86
N ALA A 34 -8.60 29.07 -11.56
CA ALA A 34 -9.64 28.41 -10.78
C ALA A 34 -10.11 27.12 -11.48
N ASP A 35 -10.35 27.17 -12.79
CA ASP A 35 -10.72 26.00 -13.59
C ASP A 35 -9.61 24.94 -13.59
N SER A 36 -8.35 25.37 -13.67
CA SER A 36 -7.20 24.46 -13.58
C SER A 36 -7.12 23.77 -12.22
N LEU A 37 -7.34 24.52 -11.12
CA LEU A 37 -7.35 23.95 -9.78
C LEU A 37 -8.52 22.98 -9.58
N THR A 38 -9.71 23.30 -10.09
CA THR A 38 -10.87 22.40 -10.04
C THR A 38 -10.59 21.09 -10.77
N LYS A 39 -9.96 21.15 -11.95
CA LYS A 39 -9.54 19.94 -12.69
C LYS A 39 -8.51 19.12 -11.93
N ARG A 40 -7.48 19.77 -11.37
CA ARG A 40 -6.44 19.10 -10.58
C ARG A 40 -7.01 18.45 -9.31
N TRP A 41 -7.96 19.10 -8.66
CA TRP A 41 -8.64 18.55 -7.49
C TRP A 41 -9.39 17.27 -7.84
N SER A 42 -10.18 17.30 -8.92
CA SER A 42 -10.89 16.12 -9.41
C SER A 42 -9.95 14.97 -9.78
N ASP A 43 -8.81 15.25 -10.41
CA ASP A 43 -7.82 14.23 -10.74
C ASP A 43 -7.20 13.60 -9.48
N LEU A 44 -6.86 14.42 -8.48
CA LEU A 44 -6.32 13.94 -7.22
C LEU A 44 -7.33 13.07 -6.46
N ASP A 45 -8.60 13.46 -6.44
CA ASP A 45 -9.68 12.70 -5.80
C ASP A 45 -9.87 11.32 -6.45
N GLN A 46 -9.87 11.28 -7.78
CA GLN A 46 -9.94 10.04 -8.54
C GLN A 46 -8.73 9.14 -8.26
N ARG A 47 -7.53 9.68 -8.26
CA ARG A 47 -6.29 8.92 -8.01
C ARG A 47 -6.22 8.41 -6.57
N ALA A 48 -6.68 9.20 -5.60
CA ALA A 48 -6.75 8.77 -4.20
C ALA A 48 -7.71 7.59 -4.04
N SER A 49 -8.87 7.64 -4.70
CA SER A 49 -9.84 6.54 -4.72
C SER A 49 -9.23 5.26 -5.34
N GLN A 50 -8.59 5.39 -6.51
CA GLN A 50 -7.92 4.26 -7.18
C GLN A 50 -6.83 3.62 -6.31
N TRP A 51 -6.03 4.43 -5.62
CA TRP A 51 -4.99 3.93 -4.73
C TRP A 51 -5.58 3.21 -3.50
N SER A 52 -6.68 3.72 -2.96
CA SER A 52 -7.43 3.06 -1.89
C SER A 52 -7.92 1.68 -2.33
N ASP A 53 -8.58 1.60 -3.49
CA ASP A 53 -9.09 0.34 -4.04
C ASP A 53 -7.97 -0.68 -4.30
N ALA A 54 -6.84 -0.22 -4.86
CA ALA A 54 -5.67 -1.05 -5.09
C ALA A 54 -5.07 -1.60 -3.79
N THR A 55 -5.07 -0.80 -2.71
CA THR A 55 -4.59 -1.23 -1.40
C THR A 55 -5.46 -2.34 -0.84
N VAL A 56 -6.79 -2.17 -0.88
CA VAL A 56 -7.74 -3.20 -0.43
C VAL A 56 -7.60 -4.49 -1.24
N ALA A 57 -7.40 -4.38 -2.56
CA ALA A 57 -7.19 -5.53 -3.43
C ALA A 57 -5.89 -6.29 -3.10
N LEU A 58 -4.79 -5.56 -2.88
CA LEU A 58 -3.50 -6.16 -2.50
C LEU A 58 -3.58 -6.83 -1.13
N GLU A 59 -4.24 -6.21 -0.15
CA GLU A 59 -4.45 -6.82 1.17
C GLU A 59 -5.22 -8.13 1.04
N SER A 60 -6.30 -8.14 0.25
CA SER A 60 -7.07 -9.37 0.00
C SER A 60 -6.23 -10.46 -0.66
N GLU A 61 -5.39 -10.12 -1.64
CA GLU A 61 -4.55 -11.10 -2.32
C GLU A 61 -3.47 -11.65 -1.39
N VAL A 62 -2.86 -10.82 -0.54
CA VAL A 62 -1.91 -11.27 0.49
C VAL A 62 -2.56 -12.24 1.45
N TRP A 63 -3.79 -11.99 1.90
CA TRP A 63 -4.52 -12.92 2.77
C TRP A 63 -4.81 -14.25 2.09
N LYS A 64 -5.20 -14.21 0.81
CA LYS A 64 -5.47 -15.42 0.03
C LYS A 64 -4.21 -16.27 -0.17
N LEU A 65 -3.13 -15.67 -0.64
CA LEU A 65 -1.85 -16.36 -0.84
C LEU A 65 -1.30 -16.90 0.48
N SER A 66 -1.38 -16.11 1.56
CA SER A 66 -1.01 -16.56 2.90
C SER A 66 -1.83 -17.78 3.35
N ALA A 67 -3.14 -17.80 3.10
CA ALA A 67 -3.99 -18.95 3.45
C ALA A 67 -3.61 -20.20 2.65
N GLU A 68 -3.35 -20.06 1.34
CA GLU A 68 -2.90 -21.14 0.45
C GLU A 68 -1.55 -21.71 0.89
N GLU A 69 -0.56 -20.86 1.16
CA GLU A 69 0.76 -21.27 1.65
C GLU A 69 0.67 -21.94 3.02
N ARG A 70 -0.17 -21.42 3.93
CA ARG A 70 -0.38 -22.02 5.26
C ARG A 70 -1.00 -23.42 5.19
N ALA A 71 -1.91 -23.65 4.23
CA ALA A 71 -2.51 -24.95 3.99
C ALA A 71 -1.47 -25.97 3.49
N ALA A 72 -0.45 -25.53 2.73
CA ALA A 72 0.63 -26.40 2.28
C ALA A 72 1.40 -27.05 3.45
N PHE A 73 1.44 -26.40 4.63
CA PHE A 73 2.08 -26.94 5.83
C PHE A 73 1.20 -27.90 6.64
N ASP A 74 -0.05 -28.17 6.26
CA ASP A 74 -0.93 -29.09 7.01
C ASP A 74 -0.38 -30.52 7.05
N ASP A 75 0.23 -30.97 5.95
CA ASP A 75 0.92 -32.26 5.90
C ASP A 75 2.12 -32.32 6.85
N VAL A 76 2.86 -31.21 6.98
CA VAL A 76 3.99 -31.11 7.92
C VAL A 76 3.51 -31.21 9.37
N LYS A 77 2.43 -30.50 9.71
CA LYS A 77 1.83 -30.58 11.06
C LYS A 77 1.36 -32.01 11.35
N ARG A 78 0.75 -32.68 10.37
CA ARG A 78 0.31 -34.08 10.49
C ARG A 78 1.48 -35.03 10.75
N MET A 79 2.62 -34.84 10.08
CA MET A 79 3.85 -35.63 10.32
C MET A 79 4.41 -35.43 11.73
N LEU A 80 4.26 -34.24 12.31
CA LEU A 80 4.77 -33.90 13.65
C LEU A 80 3.79 -34.20 14.78
N HIS A 81 2.52 -34.46 14.48
CA HIS A 81 1.48 -34.71 15.48
C HIS A 81 1.82 -35.88 16.42
N GLU A 82 2.55 -36.88 15.91
CA GLU A 82 2.99 -38.05 16.70
C GLU A 82 4.26 -37.78 17.54
N ARG A 83 4.81 -36.57 17.52
CA ARG A 83 6.07 -36.19 18.20
C ARG A 83 5.80 -35.16 19.31
N PRO A 84 5.46 -35.59 20.54
CA PRO A 84 5.16 -34.67 21.65
C PRO A 84 6.38 -33.86 22.12
N ASP A 85 7.60 -34.28 21.74
CA ASP A 85 8.85 -33.57 21.99
C ASP A 85 9.10 -32.38 21.05
N VAL A 86 8.24 -32.20 20.03
CA VAL A 86 8.35 -31.14 19.03
C VAL A 86 7.23 -30.12 19.25
N LYS A 87 7.62 -28.84 19.37
CA LYS A 87 6.68 -27.72 19.34
C LYS A 87 6.72 -27.07 17.96
N TYR A 88 5.57 -26.72 17.40
CA TYR A 88 5.50 -26.07 16.10
C TYR A 88 4.36 -25.06 16.00
N GLY A 89 4.47 -24.14 15.04
CA GLY A 89 3.47 -23.10 14.77
C GLY A 89 3.66 -22.47 13.39
N LEU A 90 2.70 -21.64 12.99
CA LEU A 90 2.75 -20.87 11.75
C LEU A 90 2.62 -19.37 12.05
N LEU A 91 3.68 -18.62 11.77
CA LEU A 91 3.71 -17.16 11.83
C LEU A 91 3.17 -16.56 10.53
N PHE A 92 2.60 -15.35 10.62
CA PHE A 92 2.17 -14.61 9.44
C PHE A 92 3.38 -14.15 8.61
N PRO A 93 3.33 -14.19 7.27
CA PRO A 93 2.24 -14.72 6.43
C PRO A 93 2.17 -16.25 6.42
N ALA A 94 3.28 -16.94 6.17
CA ALA A 94 3.31 -18.41 6.14
C ALA A 94 4.69 -18.97 6.53
N GLN A 95 5.25 -18.51 7.65
CA GLN A 95 6.53 -19.02 8.14
C GLN A 95 6.31 -20.13 9.17
N PHE A 96 6.80 -21.32 8.87
CA PHE A 96 6.68 -22.47 9.76
C PHE A 96 7.79 -22.43 10.82
N GLN A 97 7.41 -22.42 12.09
CA GLN A 97 8.30 -22.42 13.23
C GLN A 97 8.32 -23.81 13.86
N LEU A 98 9.51 -24.31 14.16
CA LEU A 98 9.72 -25.60 14.81
C LEU A 98 10.76 -25.48 15.91
N SER A 99 10.45 -26.00 17.09
CA SER A 99 11.36 -26.10 18.23
C SER A 99 11.49 -27.55 18.67
N HIS A 100 12.72 -28.06 18.67
CA HIS A 100 13.05 -29.42 19.10
C HIS A 100 14.40 -29.43 19.83
N ASN A 101 14.49 -30.10 20.98
CA ASN A 101 15.73 -30.17 21.79
C ASN A 101 16.37 -28.80 22.11
N GLY A 102 15.54 -27.77 22.36
CA GLY A 102 16.01 -26.41 22.63
C GLY A 102 16.51 -25.64 21.39
N LEU A 103 16.44 -26.25 20.20
CA LEU A 103 16.80 -25.62 18.93
C LEU A 103 15.56 -25.18 18.19
N GLU A 104 15.52 -23.90 17.85
CA GLU A 104 14.45 -23.30 17.06
C GLU A 104 14.87 -23.12 15.60
N ARG A 105 13.92 -23.38 14.69
CA ARG A 105 14.07 -23.27 13.24
C ARG A 105 12.84 -22.64 12.62
N PHE A 106 13.07 -21.90 11.55
CA PHE A 106 12.05 -21.22 10.76
C PHE A 106 12.21 -21.62 9.30
N PHE A 107 11.09 -21.89 8.65
CA PHE A 107 11.04 -22.27 7.24
C PHE A 107 10.03 -21.39 6.52
N THR A 108 10.44 -20.84 5.38
CA THR A 108 9.57 -20.05 4.51
C THR A 108 9.02 -20.89 3.36
N THR A 109 9.53 -22.10 3.15
CA THR A 109 9.08 -23.02 2.11
C THR A 109 8.68 -24.36 2.72
N LEU A 110 7.73 -25.04 2.07
CA LEU A 110 7.30 -26.38 2.45
C LEU A 110 8.44 -27.40 2.31
N GLU A 111 9.21 -27.31 1.23
CA GLU A 111 10.26 -28.26 0.88
C GLU A 111 11.39 -28.29 1.92
N ASP A 112 11.82 -27.11 2.38
CA ASP A 112 12.85 -26.99 3.42
C ASP A 112 12.38 -27.59 4.75
N ALA A 113 11.12 -27.31 5.13
CA ALA A 113 10.54 -27.84 6.35
C ALA A 113 10.45 -29.37 6.31
N VAL A 114 9.91 -29.93 5.22
CA VAL A 114 9.79 -31.38 5.03
C VAL A 114 11.15 -32.06 5.05
N SER A 115 12.13 -31.49 4.35
CA SER A 115 13.49 -32.03 4.28
C SER A 115 14.15 -32.04 5.65
N TYR A 116 14.04 -30.94 6.40
CA TYR A 116 14.57 -30.85 7.75
C TYR A 116 13.94 -31.88 8.70
N ILE A 117 12.61 -31.99 8.69
CA ILE A 117 11.86 -32.88 9.59
C ILE A 117 12.18 -34.34 9.31
N LYS A 118 12.21 -34.75 8.05
CA LYS A 118 12.58 -36.11 7.66
C LYS A 118 14.00 -36.44 8.12
N LEU A 119 14.94 -35.50 7.94
CA LEU A 119 16.35 -35.74 8.21
C LEU A 119 16.72 -35.69 9.70
N HIS A 120 16.10 -34.83 10.50
CA HIS A 120 16.54 -34.55 11.87
C HIS A 120 15.54 -34.95 12.97
N ILE A 121 14.25 -35.08 12.63
CA ILE A 121 13.18 -35.35 13.60
C ILE A 121 12.70 -36.80 13.50
N ILE A 122 12.25 -37.21 12.30
CA ILE A 122 11.61 -38.52 12.10
C ILE A 122 12.64 -39.65 11.98
N SER A 123 13.79 -39.40 11.35
CA SER A 123 14.88 -40.38 11.21
C SER A 123 15.48 -40.86 12.53
N LYS A 124 15.29 -40.12 13.63
CA LYS A 124 15.68 -40.50 14.98
C LYS A 124 14.53 -41.22 15.70
N THR A 125 14.27 -42.47 15.32
CA THR A 125 13.63 -43.45 16.20
C THR A 125 14.74 -44.28 16.88
N PRO A 126 14.80 -44.35 18.22
CA PRO A 126 15.61 -45.36 18.86
C PRO A 126 14.96 -46.72 18.60
N VAL A 127 15.70 -47.66 18.01
CA VAL A 127 15.38 -49.08 18.07
C VAL A 127 15.38 -49.47 19.55
N THR A 128 14.19 -49.70 20.10
CA THR A 128 14.05 -50.39 21.39
C THR A 128 14.40 -51.86 21.14
N THR A 129 15.64 -52.22 21.47
CA THR A 129 16.07 -53.60 21.66
C THR A 129 15.68 -54.05 23.07
N ALA A 130 15.24 -55.32 23.15
CA ALA A 130 14.90 -56.14 24.32
C ALA A 130 13.42 -56.11 24.76
#